data_AF-A0A6V8DP38-F1
#
_entry.id   AF-A0A6V8DP38-F1
#
_cell.length_a   1.000
_cell.length_b   1.000
_cell.length_c   1.000
_cell.angle_alpha   90.00
_cell.angle_beta   90.00
_cell.angle_gamma   90.00
#
_symmetry.space_group_name_H-M   'P 1'
#
loop_
_entity.id
_entity.type
_entity.pdbx_description
1 polymer ?
#
loop_
_entity_poly.entity_id
_entity_poly.type
_entity_poly.pdbx_seq_one_letter_code
_entity_poly.pdbx_strand_id
1 'polypeptide(L)'
;MVLHKERGWELPGGEVIDEEEWDVAALRELYEETGLLGTAVSYEEDLVDGGVVVLVEVNDEPFPEPWDSDDVSIEEVGWCIEIPSRLSWDEEEIMKIKNHDWNSSKRLGS
;
A
#
# COMPACT_ATOMS: atom_id res chain seq x y z
N MET A 1 0.91 2.50 6.27
CA MET A 1 0.82 3.66 5.37
C MET A 1 2.11 4.43 5.45
N VAL A 2 2.38 5.28 4.47
CA VAL A 2 3.58 6.13 4.41
C VAL A 2 3.18 7.59 4.37
N LEU A 3 3.93 8.46 5.04
CA LEU A 3 3.78 9.91 5.01
C LEU A 3 4.80 10.49 4.05
N HIS A 4 4.36 10.88 2.85
CA HIS A 4 5.21 11.58 1.91
C HIS A 4 5.38 13.04 2.33
N LYS A 5 6.62 13.56 2.26
CA LYS A 5 7.02 14.91 2.75
C LYS A 5 6.12 16.04 2.24
N GLU A 6 5.79 15.98 0.95
CA GLU A 6 4.94 16.98 0.29
C GLU A 6 3.45 16.62 0.31
N ARG A 7 3.09 15.45 -0.23
CA ARG A 7 1.70 15.04 -0.51
C ARG A 7 0.87 14.70 0.73
N GLY A 8 1.49 14.12 1.77
CA GLY A 8 0.77 13.61 2.94
C GLY A 8 0.73 12.09 3.00
N TRP A 9 -0.21 11.55 3.78
CA TRP A 9 -0.36 10.11 4.00
C TRP A 9 -0.96 9.39 2.80
N GLU A 10 -0.39 8.24 2.46
CA GLU A 10 -0.83 7.37 1.37
C GLU A 10 -0.57 5.89 1.66
N LEU A 11 -1.19 5.03 0.86
CA LEU A 11 -0.80 3.62 0.78
C LEU A 11 0.56 3.53 0.04
N PRO A 12 1.44 2.61 0.44
CA PRO A 12 2.69 2.44 -0.27
C PRO A 12 2.45 1.93 -1.69
N GLY A 13 3.20 2.46 -2.65
CA GLY A 13 3.01 2.13 -4.07
C GLY A 13 3.65 3.10 -5.04
N GLY A 14 3.86 2.63 -6.27
CA GLY A 14 4.52 3.39 -7.32
C GLY A 14 4.26 2.82 -8.71
N GLU A 15 5.11 3.21 -9.67
CA GLU A 15 4.97 2.79 -11.06
C GLU A 15 5.49 1.38 -11.28
N VAL A 16 4.88 0.68 -12.24
CA VAL A 16 5.36 -0.61 -12.72
C VAL A 16 6.55 -0.41 -13.65
N ILE A 17 7.64 -1.12 -13.37
CA ILE A 17 8.92 -1.02 -14.07
C ILE A 17 9.17 -2.28 -14.91
N ASP A 18 9.72 -2.10 -16.13
CA ASP A 18 10.22 -3.20 -16.96
C ASP A 18 9.24 -4.37 -17.21
N GLU A 19 7.95 -4.06 -17.38
CA GLU A 19 6.87 -5.06 -17.58
C GLU A 19 6.72 -6.04 -16.41
N GLU A 20 7.07 -5.62 -15.18
CA GLU A 20 6.84 -6.43 -13.99
C GLU A 20 5.35 -6.71 -13.75
N GLU A 21 5.05 -7.86 -13.15
CA GLU A 21 3.70 -8.21 -12.73
C GLU A 21 3.27 -7.32 -11.55
N TRP A 22 1.96 -7.08 -11.42
CA TRP A 22 1.41 -6.15 -10.41
C TRP A 22 1.81 -6.50 -8.99
N ASP A 23 1.93 -7.79 -8.68
CA ASP A 23 2.34 -8.30 -7.38
C ASP A 23 3.83 -8.03 -7.10
N VAL A 24 4.68 -8.17 -8.11
CA VAL A 24 6.11 -7.85 -8.03
C VAL A 24 6.31 -6.36 -7.77
N ALA A 25 5.61 -5.49 -8.51
CA ALA A 25 5.65 -4.05 -8.29
C ALA A 25 5.21 -3.69 -6.87
N ALA A 26 4.03 -4.18 -6.44
CA ALA A 26 3.50 -3.86 -5.13
C ALA A 26 4.40 -4.32 -3.97
N LEU A 27 5.03 -5.49 -4.09
CA LEU A 27 5.97 -5.99 -3.09
C LEU A 27 7.27 -5.19 -3.06
N ARG A 28 7.79 -4.78 -4.22
CA ARG A 28 8.97 -3.91 -4.33
C ARG A 28 8.71 -2.57 -3.67
N GLU A 29 7.63 -1.89 -4.05
CA GLU A 29 7.25 -0.57 -3.52
C GLU A 29 6.98 -0.63 -2.01
N LEU A 30 6.28 -1.67 -1.53
CA LEU A 30 6.10 -1.88 -0.09
C LEU A 30 7.45 -1.93 0.63
N TYR A 31 8.41 -2.69 0.10
CA TYR A 31 9.72 -2.81 0.73
C TYR A 31 10.52 -1.51 0.65
N GLU A 32 10.55 -0.84 -0.50
CA GLU A 32 11.29 0.40 -0.72
C GLU A 32 10.81 1.52 0.22
N GLU A 33 9.49 1.67 0.39
CA GLU A 33 8.95 2.76 1.19
C GLU A 33 8.75 2.41 2.67
N THR A 34 8.61 1.14 3.03
CA THR A 34 8.30 0.73 4.43
C THR A 34 9.35 -0.15 5.07
N GLY A 35 10.24 -0.78 4.29
CA GLY A 35 11.14 -1.83 4.77
C GLY A 35 10.47 -3.16 5.12
N LEU A 36 9.14 -3.28 4.96
CA LEU A 36 8.40 -4.51 5.26
C LEU A 36 8.50 -5.50 4.11
N LEU A 37 8.50 -6.79 4.47
CA LEU A 37 8.36 -7.90 3.53
C LEU A 37 6.99 -8.54 3.73
N GLY A 38 6.33 -8.86 2.62
CA GLY A 38 5.01 -9.47 2.64
C GLY A 38 4.83 -10.53 1.56
N THR A 39 3.64 -11.10 1.54
CA THR A 39 3.17 -12.02 0.50
C THR A 39 1.97 -11.39 -0.18
N ALA A 40 2.04 -11.21 -1.50
CA ALA A 40 0.89 -10.76 -2.28
C ALA A 40 -0.15 -11.89 -2.37
N VAL A 41 -1.40 -11.59 -2.01
CA VAL A 41 -2.47 -12.59 -1.85
C VAL A 41 -3.52 -12.46 -2.96
N SER A 42 -3.88 -11.24 -3.31
CA SER A 42 -4.85 -10.94 -4.35
C SER A 42 -4.65 -9.54 -4.88
N TYR A 43 -5.30 -9.23 -6.01
CA TYR A 43 -5.27 -7.90 -6.58
C TYR A 43 -6.62 -7.53 -7.21
N GLU A 44 -6.84 -6.22 -7.37
CA GLU A 44 -8.04 -5.64 -7.96
C GLU A 44 -7.68 -4.48 -8.88
N GLU A 45 -8.20 -4.52 -10.11
CA GLU A 45 -7.89 -3.56 -11.18
C GLU A 45 -8.85 -2.37 -11.21
N ASP A 46 -10.05 -2.52 -10.61
CA ASP A 46 -11.13 -1.54 -10.73
C ASP A 46 -11.40 -0.75 -9.42
N LEU A 47 -10.54 -0.87 -8.40
CA LEU A 47 -10.71 -0.14 -7.14
C LEU A 47 -10.30 1.33 -7.19
N VAL A 48 -9.34 1.64 -8.06
CA VAL A 48 -8.72 2.97 -8.19
C VAL A 48 -8.61 3.30 -9.68
N ASP A 49 -8.78 4.57 -10.04
CA ASP A 49 -8.70 4.95 -11.45
C ASP A 49 -7.25 4.87 -11.95
N GLY A 50 -7.03 4.13 -13.03
CA GLY A 50 -5.72 4.01 -13.66
C GLY A 50 -4.66 3.25 -12.86
N GLY A 51 -5.03 2.44 -11.86
CA GLY A 51 -4.11 1.68 -11.04
C GLY A 51 -4.64 0.32 -10.60
N VAL A 52 -3.77 -0.50 -10.03
CA VAL A 52 -4.10 -1.82 -9.47
C VAL A 52 -3.79 -1.81 -7.97
N VAL A 53 -4.71 -2.30 -7.15
CA VAL A 53 -4.50 -2.45 -5.72
C VAL A 53 -4.21 -3.91 -5.41
N VAL A 54 -3.08 -4.17 -4.75
CA VAL A 54 -2.68 -5.52 -4.34
C VAL A 54 -2.85 -5.65 -2.82
N LEU A 55 -3.54 -6.70 -2.40
CA LEU A 55 -3.59 -7.09 -0.99
C LEU A 55 -2.31 -7.85 -0.66
N VAL A 56 -1.51 -7.27 0.23
CA VAL A 56 -0.28 -7.87 0.76
C VAL A 56 -0.48 -8.20 2.23
N GLU A 57 -0.19 -9.44 2.60
CA GLU A 57 -0.10 -9.86 4.00
C GLU A 57 1.35 -9.76 4.47
N VAL A 58 1.59 -9.03 5.57
CA VAL A 58 2.89 -8.98 6.24
C VAL A 58 2.87 -9.82 7.51
N ASN A 59 4.04 -10.30 7.93
CA ASN A 59 4.17 -11.10 9.16
C ASN A 59 4.27 -10.24 10.42
N ASP A 60 4.58 -8.96 10.27
CA ASP A 60 4.71 -8.01 11.36
C ASP A 60 3.34 -7.69 11.98
N GLU A 61 3.27 -7.72 13.31
CA GLU A 61 2.08 -7.30 14.04
C GLU A 61 2.02 -5.76 14.10
N PRO A 62 0.82 -5.13 13.99
CA PRO A 62 0.70 -3.69 14.12
C PRO A 62 1.17 -3.18 15.48
N PHE A 63 2.00 -2.15 15.49
CA PHE A 63 2.49 -1.46 16.68
C PHE A 63 2.29 0.06 16.57
N PRO A 64 2.16 0.79 17.70
CA PRO A 64 1.77 2.20 17.67
C PRO A 64 2.91 3.16 17.30
N GLU A 65 4.16 2.76 17.49
CA GLU A 65 5.30 3.61 17.14
C GLU A 65 5.50 3.69 15.62
N PRO A 66 5.64 4.88 15.03
CA PRO A 66 6.08 4.99 13.64
C PRO A 66 7.57 4.63 13.51
N TRP A 67 8.00 4.38 12.27
CA TRP A 67 9.39 4.12 11.94
C TRP A 67 9.85 4.87 10.68
N ASP A 68 11.16 4.91 10.49
CA ASP A 68 11.81 5.61 9.37
C ASP A 68 11.77 4.76 8.09
N SER A 69 11.68 5.44 6.95
CA SER A 69 11.84 4.85 5.62
C SER A 69 13.25 5.08 5.09
N ASP A 70 13.76 4.16 4.26
CA ASP A 70 14.97 4.36 3.49
C ASP A 70 14.72 5.24 2.24
N ASP A 71 13.46 5.42 1.82
CA ASP A 71 13.11 6.37 0.76
C ASP A 71 13.15 7.81 1.30
N VAL A 72 13.97 8.63 0.65
CA VAL A 72 14.12 10.06 0.93
C VAL A 72 12.86 10.87 0.66
N SER A 73 11.86 10.35 -0.05
CA SER A 73 10.58 11.01 -0.28
C SER A 73 9.63 10.87 0.92
N ILE A 74 9.82 9.83 1.73
CA ILE A 74 8.99 9.46 2.87
C ILE A 74 9.57 10.08 4.15
N GLU A 75 8.68 10.65 4.97
CA GLU A 75 9.02 11.23 6.26
C GLU A 75 8.78 10.25 7.41
N GLU A 76 7.73 9.44 7.31
CA GLU A 76 7.30 8.54 8.37
C GLU A 76 6.56 7.33 7.78
N VAL A 77 6.71 6.16 8.40
CA VAL A 77 5.91 4.97 8.11
C VAL A 77 5.17 4.59 9.38
N GLY A 78 3.91 4.18 9.25
CA GLY A 78 3.10 3.84 10.41
C GLY A 78 1.92 2.93 10.13
N TRP A 79 1.51 2.23 11.19
CA TRP A 79 0.25 1.50 11.24
C TRP A 79 -0.91 2.45 11.53
N CYS A 80 -1.98 2.35 10.74
CA CYS A 80 -3.15 3.22 10.86
C CYS A 80 -4.38 2.41 11.28
N ILE A 81 -4.92 2.69 12.46
CA ILE A 81 -6.21 2.14 12.92
C ILE A 81 -7.37 2.93 12.30
N GLU A 82 -7.19 4.24 12.19
CA GLU A 82 -8.09 5.17 11.55
C GLU A 82 -7.38 5.83 10.36
N ILE A 83 -8.16 6.33 9.40
CA ILE A 83 -7.61 7.04 8.25
C ILE A 83 -6.96 8.34 8.76
N PRO A 84 -5.66 8.57 8.50
CA PRO A 84 -4.96 9.73 9.03
C PRO A 84 -5.42 11.03 8.35
N SER A 85 -5.27 12.17 9.04
CA SER A 85 -5.48 13.49 8.43
C SER A 85 -4.33 13.84 7.47
N ARG A 86 -4.58 14.74 6.50
CA ARG A 86 -3.62 15.16 5.45
C ARG A 86 -3.29 13.98 4.50
N LEU A 87 -4.32 13.46 3.85
CA LEU A 87 -4.18 12.42 2.84
C LEU A 87 -3.70 13.01 1.51
N SER A 88 -2.85 12.25 0.82
CA SER A 88 -2.50 12.44 -0.59
C SER A 88 -3.63 11.94 -1.51
N TRP A 89 -4.39 10.95 -1.02
CA TRP A 89 -5.51 10.31 -1.71
C TRP A 89 -6.86 10.89 -1.28
N ASP A 90 -7.90 10.65 -2.10
CA ASP A 90 -9.27 10.89 -1.66
C ASP A 90 -9.65 9.89 -0.54
N GLU A 91 -10.26 10.39 0.52
CA GLU A 91 -10.76 9.56 1.62
C GLU A 91 -11.78 8.53 1.12
N GLU A 92 -12.56 8.87 0.09
CA GLU A 92 -13.50 7.93 -0.54
C GLU A 92 -12.78 6.74 -1.19
N GLU A 93 -11.62 6.94 -1.81
CA GLU A 93 -10.83 5.85 -2.42
C GLU A 93 -10.26 4.92 -1.35
N ILE A 94 -9.69 5.48 -0.28
CA ILE A 94 -9.21 4.68 0.85
C ILE A 94 -10.35 3.89 1.47
N MET A 95 -11.53 4.49 1.62
CA MET A 95 -12.71 3.82 2.15
C MET A 95 -13.22 2.70 1.22
N LYS A 96 -13.15 2.86 -0.10
CA LYS A 96 -13.48 1.79 -1.05
C LYS A 96 -12.54 0.60 -0.87
N ILE A 97 -11.23 0.84 -0.83
CA ILE A 97 -10.21 -0.20 -0.63
C ILE A 97 -10.42 -0.93 0.70
N LYS A 98 -10.62 -0.17 1.79
CA LYS A 98 -10.80 -0.72 3.14
C LYS A 98 -12.07 -1.59 3.25
N ASN A 99 -13.16 -1.19 2.59
CA ASN A 99 -14.44 -1.90 2.67
C ASN A 99 -14.62 -2.96 1.57
N HIS A 100 -13.62 -3.15 0.70
CA HIS A 100 -13.67 -4.12 -0.38
C HIS A 100 -13.69 -5.57 0.15
N ASP A 101 -14.48 -6.43 -0.49
CA ASP A 101 -14.48 -7.87 -0.18
C ASP A 101 -13.36 -8.57 -0.96
N TRP A 102 -12.18 -8.58 -0.36
CA TRP A 102 -10.98 -9.22 -0.92
C TRP A 102 -11.12 -10.73 -1.16
N ASN A 103 -12.15 -11.39 -0.62
CA ASN A 103 -12.42 -12.79 -0.96
C ASN A 103 -12.95 -12.97 -2.38
N SER A 104 -13.51 -11.93 -2.97
CA SER A 104 -14.04 -11.91 -4.33
C SER A 104 -12.99 -11.54 -5.41
N SER A 105 -11.81 -11.07 -4.99
CA SER A 105 -10.75 -10.61 -5.90
C SER A 105 -9.95 -11.75 -6.54
N LYS A 106 -9.18 -11.39 -7.59
CA LYS A 106 -8.28 -12.30 -8.30
C LYS A 106 -7.16 -12.73 -7.34
N ARG A 107 -7.06 -14.04 -7.07
CA ARG A 107 -6.05 -14.61 -6.17
C ARG A 107 -4.72 -14.80 -6.89
N LEU A 108 -3.63 -14.56 -6.18
CA LEU A 108 -2.27 -14.81 -6.63
C LEU A 108 -1.81 -16.18 -6.09
N GLY A 109 -0.98 -16.89 -6.86
CA GLY A 109 -0.40 -18.18 -6.44
C GLY A 109 -1.33 -19.41 -6.50
N SER A 110 -2.43 -19.34 -7.23
CA SER A 110 -3.35 -20.47 -7.49
C SER A 110 -2.90 -21.41 -8.60
#